data_AF-A0A1C2EFZ7-F1
#
_entry.id   AF-A0A1C2EFZ7-F1
#
_cell.length_a   1.000
_cell.length_b   1.000
_cell.length_c   1.000
_cell.angle_alpha   90.00
_cell.angle_beta   90.00
_cell.angle_gamma   90.00
#
_symmetry.space_group_name_H-M   'P 1'
#
loop_
_entity.id
_entity.type
_entity.pdbx_description
1 polymer ?
#
loop_
_entity_poly.entity_id
_entity_poly.type
_entity_poly.pdbx_seq_one_letter_code
_entity_poly.pdbx_strand_id
1 'polypeptide(L)'
;MKAVMNESCPFVAGLPADHYGVHIGNEMDARRLLYLAGKIGAEKVTRSASRYTEKYPGERIYVSTLLKRYGVKVPTQVYAPVNVPLYRVYMLLHLASSSIKIGYSGDWIQRALAFECEFDLDRSISFSFHDKASALAAESYLKRLFDWARKEPPAVPYGAGGRKEWFDAAIYHEALTVISTFETPKPRKPLTLRIAHDYDIGRSLGIDDLNRDIAH
;
A
#
# COMPACT_ATOMS: atom_id res chain seq x y z
N MET A 1 28.59 6.78 -41.27
CA MET A 1 27.82 5.89 -40.37
C MET A 1 26.92 6.78 -39.50
N LYS A 2 25.60 6.78 -39.75
CA LYS A 2 24.65 7.52 -38.91
C LYS A 2 24.48 6.75 -37.60
N ALA A 3 24.76 7.41 -36.48
CA ALA A 3 24.44 6.90 -35.15
C ALA A 3 22.92 6.68 -35.07
N VAL A 4 22.50 5.45 -34.84
CA VAL A 4 21.12 5.12 -34.50
C VAL A 4 20.93 5.62 -33.08
N MET A 5 20.31 6.78 -32.93
CA MET A 5 19.87 7.26 -31.63
C MET A 5 18.87 6.24 -31.09
N ASN A 6 19.26 5.53 -30.03
CA ASN A 6 18.39 4.63 -29.29
C ASN A 6 17.36 5.51 -28.57
N GLU A 7 16.30 5.88 -29.27
CA GLU A 7 15.11 6.45 -28.65
C GLU A 7 14.53 5.37 -27.74
N SER A 8 14.45 5.67 -26.45
CA SER A 8 13.95 4.75 -25.43
C SER A 8 12.45 4.94 -25.25
N CYS A 9 11.75 3.91 -24.79
CA CYS A 9 10.34 4.00 -24.44
C CYS A 9 10.11 5.11 -23.39
N PRO A 10 9.11 5.99 -23.57
CA PRO A 10 8.84 7.09 -22.63
C PRO A 10 8.36 6.60 -21.25
N PHE A 11 7.94 5.33 -21.16
CA PHE A 11 7.38 4.76 -19.94
C PHE A 11 8.42 4.00 -19.09
N VAL A 12 9.40 3.34 -19.71
CA VAL A 12 10.35 2.46 -19.01
C VAL A 12 11.71 2.46 -19.71
N ALA A 13 12.77 2.76 -18.97
CA ALA A 13 14.13 2.66 -19.48
C ALA A 13 14.50 1.22 -19.89
N GLY A 14 15.26 1.06 -20.98
CA GLY A 14 15.73 -0.24 -21.47
C GLY A 14 14.78 -0.95 -22.45
N LEU A 15 13.61 -0.39 -22.74
CA LEU A 15 12.75 -0.84 -23.84
C LEU A 15 13.00 0.03 -25.09
N PRO A 16 13.20 -0.56 -26.29
CA PRO A 16 13.43 0.22 -27.52
C PRO A 16 12.16 0.98 -27.93
N ALA A 17 12.31 2.12 -28.62
CA ALA A 17 11.17 2.96 -29.06
C ALA A 17 10.16 2.24 -29.97
N ASP A 18 10.61 1.25 -30.76
CA ASP A 18 9.72 0.45 -31.60
C ASP A 18 8.94 -0.60 -30.80
N HIS A 19 9.26 -0.76 -29.51
CA HIS A 19 8.69 -1.74 -28.60
C HIS A 19 8.69 -3.17 -29.17
N TYR A 20 9.71 -3.53 -29.96
CA TYR A 20 9.78 -4.81 -30.67
C TYR A 20 8.59 -5.08 -31.62
N GLY A 21 7.90 -4.02 -32.09
CA GLY A 21 6.68 -4.13 -32.90
C GLY A 21 5.39 -4.42 -32.11
N VAL A 22 5.43 -4.31 -30.78
CA VAL A 22 4.30 -4.59 -29.88
C VAL A 22 3.54 -3.30 -29.55
N HIS A 23 2.23 -3.41 -29.33
CA HIS A 23 1.40 -2.31 -28.87
C HIS A 23 1.60 -2.06 -27.37
N ILE A 24 1.85 -0.81 -26.99
CA ILE A 24 2.02 -0.34 -25.61
C ILE A 24 1.03 0.81 -25.37
N GLY A 25 0.07 0.61 -24.46
CA GLY A 25 -0.91 1.64 -24.10
C GLY A 25 -0.59 2.40 -22.82
N ASN A 26 0.26 1.85 -21.96
CA ASN A 26 0.61 2.43 -20.66
C ASN A 26 1.93 1.85 -20.10
N GLU A 27 2.34 2.34 -18.94
CA GLU A 27 3.56 1.90 -18.25
C GLU A 27 3.52 0.42 -17.83
N MET A 28 2.36 -0.09 -17.39
CA MET A 28 2.20 -1.50 -17.01
C MET A 28 2.48 -2.43 -18.21
N ASP A 29 2.02 -2.07 -19.40
CA ASP A 29 2.29 -2.82 -20.63
C ASP A 29 3.78 -2.80 -20.97
N ALA A 30 4.44 -1.64 -20.85
CA ALA A 30 5.87 -1.50 -21.09
C ALA A 30 6.70 -2.37 -20.13
N ARG A 31 6.39 -2.34 -18.82
CA ARG A 31 7.05 -3.16 -17.80
C ARG A 31 6.84 -4.67 -18.05
N ARG A 32 5.63 -5.07 -18.42
CA ARG A 32 5.30 -6.46 -18.79
C ARG A 32 6.04 -6.93 -20.04
N LEU A 33 6.17 -6.06 -21.05
CA LEU A 33 6.91 -6.36 -22.27
C LEU A 33 8.41 -6.53 -21.99
N LEU A 34 8.99 -5.63 -21.19
CA LEU A 34 10.38 -5.73 -20.78
C LEU A 34 10.67 -7.05 -20.04
N TYR A 35 9.78 -7.44 -19.11
CA TYR A 35 9.87 -8.73 -18.43
C TYR A 35 9.77 -9.92 -19.39
N LEU A 36 8.84 -9.88 -20.34
CA LEU A 36 8.69 -10.92 -21.35
C LEU A 36 9.97 -11.04 -22.20
N ALA A 37 10.49 -9.92 -22.71
CA ALA A 37 11.72 -9.88 -23.50
C ALA A 37 12.92 -10.43 -22.72
N GLY A 38 13.05 -10.10 -21.43
CA GLY A 38 14.07 -10.69 -20.55
C GLY A 38 13.91 -12.20 -20.35
N LYS A 39 12.68 -12.73 -20.36
CA LYS A 39 12.40 -14.15 -20.14
C LYS A 39 12.57 -15.02 -21.37
N ILE A 40 12.14 -14.55 -22.54
CA ILE A 40 12.14 -15.36 -23.78
C ILE A 40 13.15 -14.88 -24.84
N GLY A 41 13.77 -13.72 -24.62
CA GLY A 41 14.67 -13.04 -25.56
C GLY A 41 13.93 -12.09 -26.51
N ALA A 42 14.52 -10.91 -26.74
CA ALA A 42 13.99 -9.86 -27.61
C ALA A 42 13.71 -10.36 -29.04
N GLU A 43 14.60 -11.17 -29.62
CA GLU A 43 14.43 -11.72 -30.98
C GLU A 43 13.15 -12.55 -31.14
N LYS A 44 12.76 -13.31 -30.10
CA LYS A 44 11.53 -14.11 -30.13
C LYS A 44 10.30 -13.22 -30.08
N VAL A 45 10.36 -12.13 -29.30
CA VAL A 45 9.30 -11.11 -29.23
C VAL A 45 9.13 -10.46 -30.59
N THR A 46 10.22 -9.93 -31.18
CA THR A 46 10.21 -9.28 -32.50
C THR A 46 9.66 -10.23 -33.57
N ARG A 47 10.15 -11.46 -33.65
CA ARG A 47 9.68 -12.45 -34.64
C ARG A 47 8.18 -12.74 -34.49
N SER A 48 7.68 -12.83 -33.26
CA SER A 48 6.26 -13.04 -33.01
C SER A 48 5.40 -11.83 -33.38
N ALA A 49 5.90 -10.62 -33.15
CA ALA A 49 5.24 -9.39 -33.56
C ALA A 49 5.19 -9.28 -35.09
N SER A 50 6.31 -9.51 -35.79
CA SER A 50 6.36 -9.48 -37.25
C SER A 50 5.37 -10.45 -37.90
N ARG A 51 5.31 -11.71 -37.42
CA ARG A 51 4.32 -12.70 -37.89
C ARG A 51 2.88 -12.27 -37.67
N TYR A 52 2.61 -11.51 -36.61
CA TYR A 52 1.28 -10.97 -36.36
C TYR A 52 0.95 -9.87 -37.37
N THR A 53 1.88 -8.93 -37.59
CA THR A 53 1.70 -7.83 -38.56
C THR A 53 1.62 -8.32 -40.01
N GLU A 54 2.33 -9.39 -40.38
CA GLU A 54 2.17 -10.04 -41.68
C GLU A 54 0.75 -10.59 -41.88
N LYS A 55 0.16 -11.16 -40.81
CA LYS A 55 -1.20 -11.70 -40.84
C LYS A 55 -2.26 -10.58 -40.76
N TYR A 56 -1.97 -9.50 -40.05
CA TYR A 56 -2.85 -8.35 -39.82
C TYR A 56 -2.10 -7.05 -40.14
N PRO A 57 -2.03 -6.66 -41.43
CA PRO A 57 -1.27 -5.48 -41.85
C PRO A 57 -1.76 -4.20 -41.17
N GLY A 58 -0.82 -3.42 -40.63
CA GLY A 58 -1.11 -2.16 -39.92
C GLY A 58 -1.42 -2.34 -38.43
N GLU A 59 -1.63 -3.57 -37.96
CA GLU A 59 -1.87 -3.83 -36.54
C GLU A 59 -0.60 -4.25 -35.78
N ARG A 60 -0.53 -3.82 -34.52
CA ARG A 60 0.47 -4.26 -33.55
C ARG A 60 -0.15 -5.21 -32.55
N ILE A 61 0.55 -6.29 -32.21
CA ILE A 61 0.09 -7.27 -31.24
C ILE A 61 0.12 -6.68 -29.83
N TYR A 62 -0.87 -7.00 -28.99
CA TYR A 62 -0.88 -6.64 -27.57
C TYR A 62 0.09 -7.51 -26.76
N VAL A 63 0.72 -6.91 -25.73
CA VAL A 63 1.60 -7.62 -24.78
C VAL A 63 0.88 -8.81 -24.14
N SER A 64 -0.39 -8.64 -23.75
CA SER A 64 -1.22 -9.70 -23.16
C SER A 64 -1.36 -10.92 -24.07
N THR A 65 -1.42 -10.72 -25.38
CA THR A 65 -1.54 -11.80 -26.37
C THR A 65 -0.22 -12.59 -26.45
N LEU A 66 0.92 -11.90 -26.43
CA LEU A 66 2.22 -12.56 -26.39
C LEU A 66 2.44 -13.33 -25.09
N LEU A 67 2.09 -12.74 -23.94
CA LEU A 67 2.16 -13.41 -22.64
C LEU A 67 1.37 -14.72 -22.63
N LYS A 68 0.15 -14.71 -23.17
CA LYS A 68 -0.69 -15.92 -23.33
C LYS A 68 -0.04 -16.95 -24.25
N ARG A 69 0.45 -16.54 -25.43
CA ARG A 69 1.08 -17.43 -26.42
C ARG A 69 2.30 -18.16 -25.87
N TYR A 70 3.11 -17.48 -25.05
CA TYR A 70 4.32 -18.03 -24.46
C TYR A 70 4.11 -18.65 -23.07
N GLY A 71 2.87 -18.66 -22.54
CA GLY A 71 2.59 -19.17 -21.20
C GLY A 71 3.31 -18.42 -20.08
N VAL A 72 3.67 -17.15 -20.30
CA VAL A 72 4.43 -16.36 -19.33
C VAL A 72 3.46 -15.62 -18.40
N LYS A 73 3.51 -15.99 -17.12
CA LYS A 73 2.91 -15.20 -16.04
C LYS A 73 3.89 -14.14 -15.57
N VAL A 74 3.49 -12.87 -15.62
CA VAL A 74 4.30 -11.74 -15.11
C VAL A 74 3.99 -11.54 -13.63
N PRO A 75 4.97 -11.61 -12.73
CA PRO A 75 4.77 -11.30 -11.32
C PRO A 75 4.23 -9.88 -11.12
N THR A 76 3.26 -9.69 -10.23
CA THR A 76 2.62 -8.39 -9.98
C THR A 76 3.63 -7.30 -9.63
N GLN A 77 4.67 -7.64 -8.86
CA GLN A 77 5.77 -6.74 -8.47
C GLN A 77 6.51 -6.08 -9.65
N VAL A 78 6.38 -6.62 -10.87
CA VAL A 78 6.97 -6.05 -12.08
C VAL A 78 6.27 -4.76 -12.49
N TYR A 79 4.94 -4.69 -12.33
CA TYR A 79 4.12 -3.61 -12.88
C TYR A 79 3.21 -2.92 -11.87
N ALA A 80 3.21 -3.38 -10.62
CA ALA A 80 2.51 -2.75 -9.52
C ALA A 80 3.37 -2.83 -8.25
N PRO A 81 3.29 -1.83 -7.36
CA PRO A 81 3.96 -1.89 -6.07
C PRO A 81 3.49 -3.11 -5.27
N VAL A 82 4.42 -3.77 -4.59
CA VAL A 82 4.10 -4.88 -3.68
C VAL A 82 3.42 -4.29 -2.45
N ASN A 83 2.13 -4.55 -2.28
CA ASN A 83 1.42 -4.23 -1.05
C ASN A 83 1.89 -5.20 0.05
N VAL A 84 2.92 -4.81 0.80
CA VAL A 84 3.31 -5.51 2.02
C VAL A 84 2.17 -5.31 3.03
N PRO A 85 1.52 -6.39 3.50
CA PRO A 85 0.42 -6.25 4.44
C PRO A 85 0.96 -5.68 5.76
N LEU A 86 0.48 -4.50 6.14
CA LEU A 86 0.77 -3.89 7.43
C LEU A 86 -0.30 -4.30 8.43
N TYR A 87 0.13 -4.66 9.65
CA TYR A 87 -0.75 -5.05 10.73
C TYR A 87 -0.59 -4.04 11.86
N ARG A 88 -1.45 -3.00 11.88
CA ARG A 88 -1.35 -1.95 12.90
C ARG A 88 -2.58 -1.94 13.78
N VAL A 89 -2.35 -1.87 15.09
CA VAL A 89 -3.40 -1.50 16.04
C VAL A 89 -3.19 -0.03 16.39
N TYR A 90 -4.24 0.77 16.22
CA TYR A 90 -4.22 2.22 16.34
C TYR A 90 -5.12 2.69 17.49
N MET A 91 -4.78 3.86 18.01
CA MET A 91 -5.54 4.64 18.97
C MET A 91 -5.71 6.05 18.38
N LEU A 92 -6.92 6.47 18.06
CA LEU A 92 -7.21 7.83 17.57
C LEU A 92 -7.87 8.64 18.67
N LEU A 93 -7.24 9.74 19.11
CA LEU A 93 -7.77 10.60 20.16
C LEU A 93 -8.59 11.73 19.56
N HIS A 94 -9.89 11.75 19.86
CA HIS A 94 -10.79 12.85 19.49
C HIS A 94 -10.94 13.81 20.68
N LEU A 95 -10.37 15.00 20.55
CA LEU A 95 -10.27 15.97 21.66
C LEU A 95 -11.64 16.51 22.08
N ALA A 96 -12.51 16.83 21.12
CA ALA A 96 -13.77 17.50 21.41
C ALA A 96 -14.73 16.68 22.28
N SER A 97 -14.68 15.35 22.21
CA SER A 97 -15.51 14.45 23.03
C SER A 97 -14.75 13.72 24.13
N SER A 98 -13.46 14.03 24.31
CA SER A 98 -12.57 13.31 25.23
C SER A 98 -12.74 11.79 25.10
N SER A 99 -12.61 11.30 23.87
CA SER A 99 -12.78 9.88 23.56
C SER A 99 -11.67 9.37 22.68
N ILE A 100 -11.32 8.10 22.85
CA ILE A 100 -10.34 7.42 22.00
C ILE A 100 -11.01 6.31 21.21
N LYS A 101 -10.65 6.18 19.94
CA LYS A 101 -11.02 5.05 19.10
C LYS A 101 -9.87 4.05 19.05
N ILE A 102 -10.13 2.80 19.41
CA ILE A 102 -9.16 1.70 19.31
C ILE A 102 -9.56 0.76 18.19
N GLY A 103 -8.67 0.52 17.23
CA GLY A 103 -8.95 -0.37 16.12
C GLY A 103 -7.72 -0.97 15.46
N TYR A 104 -7.94 -1.92 14.55
CA TYR A 104 -6.89 -2.52 13.73
C TYR A 104 -7.07 -2.19 12.24
N SER A 105 -5.99 -1.83 11.55
CA SER A 105 -5.96 -1.70 10.09
C SER A 105 -4.53 -1.65 9.55
N GLY A 106 -4.33 -2.12 8.32
CA GLY A 106 -3.10 -1.84 7.57
C GLY A 106 -3.07 -0.43 6.97
N ASP A 107 -4.25 0.17 6.77
CA ASP A 107 -4.44 1.54 6.27
C ASP A 107 -5.19 2.37 7.30
N TRP A 108 -4.54 2.56 8.45
CA TRP A 108 -5.13 3.27 9.58
C TRP A 108 -5.24 4.79 9.35
N ILE A 109 -4.42 5.35 8.45
CA ILE A 109 -4.50 6.77 8.05
C ILE A 109 -5.81 7.01 7.31
N GLN A 110 -6.12 6.20 6.28
CA GLN A 110 -7.39 6.31 5.57
C GLN A 110 -8.57 6.08 6.52
N ARG A 111 -8.42 5.20 7.51
CA ARG A 111 -9.45 5.01 8.56
C ARG A 111 -9.64 6.26 9.41
N ALA A 112 -8.59 6.98 9.77
CA ALA A 112 -8.69 8.23 10.51
C ALA A 112 -9.38 9.31 9.65
N LEU A 113 -8.97 9.47 8.39
CA LEU A 113 -9.54 10.45 7.45
C LEU A 113 -11.01 10.16 7.08
N ALA A 114 -11.43 8.89 7.18
CA ALA A 114 -12.82 8.51 6.90
C ALA A 114 -13.79 9.02 7.98
N PHE A 115 -13.33 9.37 9.17
CA PHE A 115 -14.18 10.05 10.15
C PHE A 115 -14.23 11.53 9.82
N GLU A 116 -15.44 12.08 9.70
CA GLU A 116 -15.68 13.52 9.52
C GLU A 116 -15.44 14.28 10.84
N CYS A 117 -14.33 14.01 11.52
CA CYS A 117 -13.95 14.65 12.78
C CYS A 117 -12.42 14.83 12.90
N GLU A 118 -12.00 15.76 13.76
CA GLU A 118 -10.60 16.09 13.97
C GLU A 118 -9.98 15.26 15.09
N PHE A 119 -8.92 14.52 14.76
CA PHE A 119 -8.12 13.79 15.74
C PHE A 119 -6.87 14.58 16.13
N ASP A 120 -6.42 14.42 17.37
CA ASP A 120 -5.11 14.90 17.81
C ASP A 120 -4.02 14.14 17.06
N LEU A 121 -3.29 14.81 16.16
CA LEU A 121 -2.31 14.16 15.28
C LEU A 121 -1.09 13.60 16.05
N ASP A 122 -0.81 14.13 17.24
CA ASP A 122 0.35 13.74 18.05
C ASP A 122 0.05 12.64 19.04
N ARG A 123 -1.19 12.63 19.54
CA ARG A 123 -1.67 11.61 20.48
C ARG A 123 -2.46 10.51 19.78
N SER A 124 -2.77 10.66 18.50
CA SER A 124 -3.24 9.54 17.69
C SER A 124 -2.04 8.72 17.23
N ILE A 125 -2.00 7.46 17.60
CA ILE A 125 -0.82 6.60 17.46
C ILE A 125 -1.19 5.23 16.91
N SER A 126 -0.21 4.53 16.33
CA SER A 126 -0.32 3.14 15.92
C SER A 126 0.91 2.32 16.32
N PHE A 127 0.70 1.02 16.51
CA PHE A 127 1.75 0.05 16.81
C PHE A 127 1.76 -1.04 15.75
N SER A 128 2.95 -1.38 15.24
CA SER A 128 3.14 -2.44 14.25
C SER A 128 3.18 -3.82 14.90
N PHE A 129 2.51 -4.78 14.28
CA PHE A 129 2.53 -6.20 14.63
C PHE A 129 3.09 -7.01 13.46
N HIS A 130 3.70 -8.15 13.79
CA HIS A 130 4.37 -9.01 12.80
C HIS A 130 3.36 -9.78 11.94
N ASP A 131 2.19 -10.10 12.49
CA ASP A 131 1.11 -10.75 11.77
C ASP A 131 -0.28 -10.22 12.16
N LYS A 132 -1.26 -10.62 11.34
CA LYS A 132 -2.67 -10.26 11.52
C LYS A 132 -3.25 -10.83 12.82
N ALA A 133 -2.88 -12.04 13.20
CA ALA A 133 -3.46 -12.74 14.34
C ALA A 133 -3.11 -12.02 15.65
N SER A 134 -1.84 -11.66 15.81
CA SER A 134 -1.30 -10.92 16.94
C SER A 134 -1.94 -9.52 17.05
N ALA A 135 -2.11 -8.83 15.92
CA ALA A 135 -2.75 -7.52 15.91
C ALA A 135 -4.22 -7.59 16.33
N LEU A 136 -4.97 -8.57 15.82
CA LEU A 136 -6.37 -8.79 16.20
C LEU A 136 -6.51 -9.25 17.66
N ALA A 137 -5.56 -10.06 18.16
CA ALA A 137 -5.52 -10.47 19.56
C ALA A 137 -5.29 -9.27 20.48
N ALA A 138 -4.33 -8.39 20.15
CA ALA A 138 -4.07 -7.17 20.89
C ALA A 138 -5.27 -6.22 20.89
N GLU A 139 -5.89 -5.98 19.72
CA GLU A 139 -7.10 -5.17 19.60
C GLU A 139 -8.24 -5.75 20.47
N SER A 140 -8.48 -7.06 20.38
CA SER A 140 -9.55 -7.74 21.13
C SER A 140 -9.28 -7.68 22.64
N TYR A 141 -8.03 -7.85 23.04
CA TYR A 141 -7.61 -7.76 24.44
C TYR A 141 -7.88 -6.36 25.02
N LEU A 142 -7.47 -5.29 24.32
CA LEU A 142 -7.74 -3.91 24.74
C LEU A 142 -9.24 -3.63 24.86
N LYS A 143 -10.03 -4.01 23.85
CA LYS A 143 -11.48 -3.80 23.86
C LYS A 143 -12.17 -4.48 25.05
N ARG A 144 -11.70 -5.67 25.43
CA ARG A 144 -12.21 -6.40 26.59
C ARG A 144 -11.73 -5.80 27.91
N LEU A 145 -10.46 -5.41 27.99
CA LEU A 145 -9.86 -4.82 29.20
C LEU A 145 -10.56 -3.50 29.58
N PHE A 146 -10.89 -2.68 28.58
CA PHE A 146 -11.52 -1.38 28.76
C PHE A 146 -13.00 -1.34 28.41
N ASP A 147 -13.69 -2.49 28.46
CA ASP A 147 -15.12 -2.58 28.15
C ASP A 147 -15.97 -1.62 29.01
N TRP A 148 -15.56 -1.43 30.26
CA TRP A 148 -16.17 -0.51 31.23
C TRP A 148 -16.07 0.96 30.84
N ALA A 149 -15.12 1.32 29.97
CA ALA A 149 -14.86 2.69 29.54
C ALA A 149 -15.51 3.03 28.20
N ARG A 150 -16.36 2.16 27.63
CA ARG A 150 -16.99 2.40 26.33
C ARG A 150 -17.79 3.71 26.31
N LYS A 151 -17.70 4.43 25.19
CA LYS A 151 -18.49 5.63 24.91
C LYS A 151 -19.18 5.52 23.56
N GLU A 152 -20.28 6.24 23.42
CA GLU A 152 -20.89 6.47 22.12
C GLU A 152 -19.90 7.22 21.21
N PRO A 153 -19.79 6.83 19.94
CA PRO A 153 -18.91 7.49 18.99
C PRO A 153 -19.35 8.93 18.75
N PRO A 154 -18.41 9.90 18.66
CA PRO A 154 -18.73 11.28 18.33
C PRO A 154 -19.28 11.42 16.90
N ALA A 155 -18.75 10.62 15.98
CA ALA A 155 -19.19 10.54 14.59
C ALA A 155 -18.94 9.13 14.06
N VAL A 156 -19.89 8.59 13.28
CA VAL A 156 -19.70 7.36 12.51
C VAL A 156 -20.24 7.60 11.12
N PRO A 157 -19.42 7.46 10.07
CA PRO A 157 -19.89 7.62 8.70
C PRO A 157 -21.06 6.68 8.40
N TYR A 158 -21.99 7.14 7.58
CA TYR A 158 -23.14 6.33 7.18
C TYR A 158 -22.66 5.04 6.49
N GLY A 159 -23.18 3.89 6.94
CA GLY A 159 -22.76 2.57 6.45
C GLY A 159 -21.41 2.06 6.98
N ALA A 160 -20.70 2.83 7.81
CA ALA A 160 -19.46 2.37 8.44
C ALA A 160 -19.75 1.53 9.70
N GLY A 161 -19.03 0.41 9.83
CA GLY A 161 -18.82 -0.23 11.12
C GLY A 161 -17.92 0.63 12.02
N GLY A 162 -17.80 0.28 13.30
CA GLY A 162 -16.88 1.00 14.20
C GLY A 162 -17.52 1.69 15.41
N ARG A 163 -18.75 1.30 15.80
CA ARG A 163 -19.48 1.88 16.94
C ARG A 163 -19.03 1.33 18.30
N LYS A 164 -18.41 0.16 18.33
CA LYS A 164 -18.07 -0.59 19.56
C LYS A 164 -16.60 -0.40 19.95
N GLU A 165 -15.93 0.55 19.33
CA GLU A 165 -14.48 0.76 19.37
C GLU A 165 -14.10 2.11 19.98
N TRP A 166 -15.05 2.77 20.65
CA TRP A 166 -14.87 4.09 21.24
C TRP A 166 -14.92 4.00 22.76
N PHE A 167 -14.00 4.70 23.40
CA PHE A 167 -13.77 4.64 24.84
C PHE A 167 -13.49 6.03 25.41
N ASP A 168 -13.63 6.20 26.71
CA ASP A 168 -13.21 7.41 27.41
C ASP A 168 -11.70 7.63 27.30
N ALA A 169 -11.28 8.86 27.03
CA ALA A 169 -9.86 9.19 26.91
C ALA A 169 -9.07 9.00 28.21
N ALA A 170 -9.71 8.84 29.37
CA ALA A 170 -9.05 8.52 30.63
C ALA A 170 -8.18 7.25 30.57
N ILE A 171 -8.54 6.28 29.73
CA ILE A 171 -7.76 5.03 29.58
C ILE A 171 -6.50 5.20 28.74
N TYR A 172 -6.28 6.35 28.09
CA TYR A 172 -5.28 6.52 27.04
C TYR A 172 -3.87 6.06 27.44
N HIS A 173 -3.37 6.49 28.59
CA HIS A 173 -2.02 6.13 29.04
C HIS A 173 -1.88 4.64 29.39
N GLU A 174 -2.91 4.05 29.99
CA GLU A 174 -2.92 2.63 30.32
C GLU A 174 -3.02 1.78 29.05
N ALA A 175 -3.92 2.13 28.13
CA ALA A 175 -4.07 1.47 26.84
C ALA A 175 -2.78 1.53 26.01
N LEU A 176 -2.12 2.69 25.98
CA LEU A 176 -0.80 2.88 25.34
C LEU A 176 0.27 1.96 25.95
N THR A 177 0.29 1.85 27.27
CA THR A 177 1.24 0.97 27.96
C THR A 177 0.98 -0.49 27.59
N VAL A 178 -0.28 -0.94 27.70
CA VAL A 178 -0.69 -2.31 27.41
C VAL A 178 -0.39 -2.72 25.97
N ILE A 179 -0.76 -1.90 24.99
CA ILE A 179 -0.52 -2.22 23.56
C ILE A 179 0.97 -2.25 23.23
N SER A 180 1.76 -1.36 23.82
CA SER A 180 3.20 -1.27 23.55
C SER A 180 3.94 -2.52 24.03
N THR A 181 3.48 -3.15 25.11
CA THR A 181 4.11 -4.34 25.72
C THR A 181 3.39 -5.65 25.41
N PHE A 182 2.28 -5.63 24.66
CA PHE A 182 1.47 -6.80 24.37
C PHE A 182 2.31 -7.96 23.78
N GLU A 183 2.45 -9.03 24.56
CA GLU A 183 3.19 -10.25 24.19
C GLU A 183 4.61 -10.00 23.65
N THR A 184 5.28 -8.94 24.14
CA THR A 184 6.67 -8.64 23.74
C THR A 184 7.51 -8.21 24.95
N PRO A 185 8.75 -8.70 25.08
CA PRO A 185 9.67 -8.25 26.13
C PRO A 185 10.20 -6.84 25.86
N LYS A 186 10.25 -6.40 24.59
CA LYS A 186 10.68 -5.06 24.20
C LYS A 186 9.45 -4.22 23.83
N PRO A 187 9.21 -3.07 24.49
CA PRO A 187 8.11 -2.18 24.13
C PRO A 187 8.21 -1.73 22.68
N ARG A 188 7.08 -1.81 21.96
CA ARG A 188 6.95 -1.30 20.60
C ARG A 188 6.96 0.22 20.62
N LYS A 189 7.61 0.83 19.62
CA LYS A 189 7.56 2.28 19.43
C LYS A 189 6.25 2.68 18.73
N PRO A 190 5.52 3.69 19.23
CA PRO A 190 4.35 4.21 18.54
C PRO A 190 4.77 5.02 17.30
N LEU A 191 3.97 4.94 16.24
CA LEU A 191 3.99 5.87 15.11
C LEU A 191 2.82 6.84 15.25
N THR A 192 3.07 8.14 15.34
CA THR A 192 2.00 9.15 15.45
C THR A 192 1.30 9.35 14.10
N LEU A 193 0.06 9.83 14.16
CA LEU A 193 -0.73 10.12 12.97
C LEU A 193 -0.11 11.24 12.16
N ARG A 194 0.49 12.25 12.81
CA ARG A 194 1.28 13.30 12.13
C ARG A 194 2.39 12.70 11.27
N ILE A 195 3.27 11.89 11.86
CA ILE A 195 4.41 11.30 11.13
C ILE A 195 3.90 10.40 10.00
N ALA A 196 2.86 9.61 10.25
CA ALA A 196 2.27 8.72 9.25
C ALA A 196 1.66 9.50 8.08
N HIS A 197 0.94 10.58 8.35
CA HIS A 197 0.31 11.44 7.37
C HIS A 197 1.35 12.19 6.52
N ASP A 198 2.38 12.76 7.16
CA ASP A 198 3.48 13.45 6.45
C ASP A 198 4.23 12.51 5.52
N TYR A 199 4.43 11.25 5.94
CA TYR A 199 5.03 10.21 5.11
C TYR A 199 4.18 9.86 3.89
N ASP A 200 2.86 9.71 4.06
CA ASP A 200 1.95 9.37 2.96
C ASP A 200 1.86 10.51 1.93
N ILE A 201 1.86 11.76 2.40
CA ILE A 201 1.98 12.94 1.52
C ILE A 201 3.32 12.94 0.80
N GLY A 202 4.45 12.75 1.50
CA GLY A 202 5.77 12.71 0.88
C GLY A 202 5.87 11.65 -0.22
N ARG A 203 5.29 10.47 0.01
CA ARG A 203 5.20 9.39 -0.98
C ARG A 203 4.34 9.78 -2.18
N SER A 204 3.20 10.43 -1.96
CA SER A 204 2.33 10.91 -3.05
C SER A 204 3.02 11.97 -3.94
N LEU A 205 3.98 12.71 -3.36
CA LEU A 205 4.78 13.73 -4.05
C LEU A 205 6.10 13.18 -4.61
N GLY A 206 6.39 11.88 -4.47
CA GLY A 206 7.61 11.25 -4.99
C GLY A 206 8.88 11.55 -4.20
N ILE A 207 8.77 11.89 -2.91
CA ILE A 207 9.90 12.17 -2.01
C ILE A 207 10.25 10.86 -1.27
N ASP A 208 11.18 10.07 -1.82
CA ASP A 208 11.49 8.69 -1.37
C ASP A 208 12.47 8.58 -0.16
N ASP A 209 12.90 9.70 0.43
CA ASP A 209 14.03 9.74 1.39
C ASP A 209 13.71 9.31 2.84
N LEU A 210 12.47 8.95 3.18
CA LEU A 210 12.08 8.62 4.57
C LEU A 210 11.99 7.11 4.88
N ASN A 211 12.42 6.25 3.97
CA ASN A 211 12.14 4.80 3.98
C ASN A 211 12.87 3.95 5.04
N ARG A 212 13.81 4.48 5.85
CA ARG A 212 14.65 3.61 6.71
C ARG A 212 14.18 3.43 8.15
N ASP A 213 13.37 4.32 8.71
CA ASP A 213 13.06 4.29 10.16
C ASP A 213 11.62 3.90 10.52
N ILE A 214 10.73 3.73 9.54
CA ILE A 214 9.29 3.46 9.78
C ILE A 214 8.93 1.96 9.62
N ALA A 215 9.86 1.17 9.07
CA ALA A 215 9.66 -0.25 8.74
C ALA A 215 10.22 -1.26 9.77
N HIS A 216 10.77 -0.80 10.90
CA HIS A 216 11.39 -1.66 11.93
C HIS A 216 10.88 -1.40 13.34
#